data_AF-A0A845LSZ5-F1
#
_entry.id   AF-A0A845LSZ5-F1
#
_cell.length_a   1.000
_cell.length_b   1.000
_cell.length_c   1.000
_cell.angle_alpha   90.00
_cell.angle_beta   90.00
_cell.angle_gamma   90.00
#
_symmetry.space_group_name_H-M   'P 1'
#
loop_
_entity.id
_entity.type
_entity.pdbx_description
1 polymer ?
#
loop_
_entity_poly.entity_id
_entity_poly.type
_entity_poly.pdbx_seq_one_letter_code
_entity_poly.pdbx_strand_id
1 'polypeptide(L)' 'MSKVKKGRGYVYSIQYHIVWCVKYRRKVLTGIVEEKLKEILFKIADENGFTIEEFNCDQDHVHLLID' A
#
# COMPACT_ATOMS: atom_id res chain seq x y z
N MET A 1 -3.55 11.50 -16.36
CA MET A 1 -4.15 12.58 -15.54
C MET A 1 -4.52 11.97 -14.20
N SER A 2 -4.17 12.64 -13.11
CA SER A 2 -4.53 12.20 -11.76
C SER A 2 -6.06 12.15 -11.59
N LYS A 3 -6.55 11.07 -10.98
CA LYS A 3 -7.98 10.83 -10.78
C LYS A 3 -8.44 11.68 -9.60
N VAL A 4 -9.43 12.55 -9.80
CA VAL A 4 -9.95 13.42 -8.74
C VAL A 4 -11.19 12.80 -8.09
N LYS A 5 -11.21 12.75 -6.76
CA LYS A 5 -12.36 12.34 -5.94
C LYS A 5 -13.17 13.57 -5.53
N LYS A 6 -14.49 13.44 -5.53
CA LYS A 6 -15.44 14.52 -5.16
C LYS A 6 -16.26 14.10 -3.96
N GLY A 7 -16.26 14.92 -2.92
CA GLY A 7 -17.17 14.83 -1.78
C GLY A 7 -18.26 15.89 -1.84
N ARG A 8 -19.04 16.02 -0.77
CA ARG A 8 -20.16 16.97 -0.68
C ARG A 8 -19.73 18.45 -0.82
N GLY A 9 -18.50 18.80 -0.42
CA GLY A 9 -18.00 20.18 -0.44
C GLY A 9 -16.51 20.29 -0.73
N TYR A 10 -15.90 19.25 -1.29
CA TYR A 10 -14.47 19.19 -1.56
C TYR A 10 -14.18 18.34 -2.79
N VAL A 11 -13.09 18.69 -3.48
CA VAL A 11 -12.51 17.92 -4.57
C VAL A 11 -11.05 17.72 -4.24
N TYR A 12 -10.56 16.50 -4.33
CA TYR A 12 -9.19 16.17 -3.94
C TYR A 12 -8.58 15.12 -4.87
N SER A 13 -7.25 15.09 -4.87
CA SER A 13 -6.41 14.06 -5.46
C SER A 13 -5.24 13.91 -4.49
N ILE A 14 -5.37 13.01 -3.53
CA ILE A 14 -4.40 12.84 -2.45
C ILE A 14 -3.86 11.44 -2.57
N GLN A 15 -2.58 11.33 -2.88
CA GLN A 15 -1.88 10.05 -2.95
C GLN A 15 -0.73 10.05 -1.96
N TYR A 16 -0.49 8.91 -1.32
CA TYR A 16 0.59 8.72 -0.37
C TYR A 16 1.52 7.61 -0.83
N HIS A 17 2.82 7.91 -0.89
CA HIS A 17 3.87 6.91 -1.02
C HIS A 17 4.37 6.52 0.37
N ILE A 18 3.99 5.33 0.83
CA ILE A 18 4.32 4.83 2.16
C ILE A 18 5.38 3.75 2.01
N VAL A 19 6.46 3.88 2.78
CA VAL A 19 7.57 2.92 2.78
C VAL A 19 7.92 2.54 4.21
N TRP A 20 8.07 1.25 4.48
CA TRP A 20 8.58 0.78 5.76
C TRP A 20 9.44 -0.47 5.60
N CYS A 21 10.31 -0.71 6.58
CA CYS A 21 11.22 -1.86 6.60
C CYS A 21 10.77 -2.92 7.63
N VAL A 22 11.20 -4.16 7.41
CA VAL A 22 11.15 -5.23 8.40
C VAL A 22 12.06 -4.87 9.59
N LYS A 23 11.69 -5.32 10.79
CA LYS A 23 12.54 -5.19 11.99
C LYS A 23 13.95 -5.73 11.71
N TYR A 24 14.96 -4.89 11.99
CA TYR A 24 16.38 -5.16 11.70
C TYR A 24 16.73 -5.35 10.22
N ARG A 25 15.89 -4.92 9.27
CA ARG A 25 16.10 -5.09 7.82
C ARG A 25 16.41 -6.53 7.41
N ARG A 26 15.75 -7.48 8.07
CA ARG A 26 15.88 -8.89 7.72
C ARG A 26 15.24 -9.13 6.35
N LYS A 27 15.95 -9.87 5.50
CA LYS A 27 15.55 -10.24 4.14
C LYS A 27 14.53 -11.39 4.14
N VAL A 28 13.37 -11.16 4.74
CA VAL A 28 12.33 -12.19 4.96
C VAL A 28 11.12 -12.06 4.04
N LEU A 29 11.00 -10.95 3.33
CA LEU A 29 9.90 -10.70 2.40
C LEU A 29 10.20 -11.38 1.06
N THR A 30 10.10 -12.71 1.04
CA THR A 30 10.34 -13.51 -0.17
C THR A 30 9.34 -14.65 -0.27
N GLY A 31 8.97 -15.02 -1.50
CA GLY A 31 8.06 -16.12 -1.79
C GLY A 31 6.73 -16.00 -1.04
N ILE A 32 6.37 -17.05 -0.30
CA ILE A 32 5.08 -17.15 0.42
C ILE A 32 4.85 -15.98 1.40
N VAL A 33 5.92 -15.44 2.02
CA VAL A 33 5.78 -14.34 2.99
C VAL A 33 5.33 -13.05 2.29
N GLU A 34 5.88 -12.77 1.11
CA GLU A 34 5.50 -11.61 0.31
C GLU A 34 4.06 -11.74 -0.19
N GLU A 35 3.68 -12.90 -0.73
CA GLU A 35 2.33 -13.17 -1.23
C GLU A 35 1.28 -13.00 -0.11
N LYS A 36 1.55 -13.57 1.07
CA LYS A 36 0.65 -13.44 2.22
C LYS A 36 0.57 -12.01 2.74
N LEU A 37 1.70 -11.29 2.77
CA LEU A 37 1.71 -9.89 3.15
C LEU A 37 0.85 -9.05 2.21
N LYS A 38 0.98 -9.28 0.90
CA LYS A 38 0.16 -8.61 -0.12
C LYS A 38 -1.33 -8.88 0.13
N GLU A 39 -1.74 -10.15 0.28
CA GLU A 39 -3.14 -10.50 0.58
C GLU A 39 -3.69 -9.76 1.81
N ILE A 40 -2.91 -9.71 2.90
CA ILE A 40 -3.31 -9.04 4.14
C ILE A 40 -3.47 -7.54 3.92
N LEU A 41 -2.54 -6.88 3.22
CA LEU A 41 -2.59 -5.44 2.97
C LEU A 41 -3.79 -5.07 2.10
N PHE A 42 -4.09 -5.84 1.07
CA PHE A 42 -5.27 -5.60 0.23
C PHE A 42 -6.58 -5.83 1.01
N LYS A 43 -6.63 -6.81 1.91
CA LYS A 43 -7.78 -7.01 2.81
C LYS A 43 -7.97 -5.83 3.77
N ILE A 44 -6.89 -5.31 4.35
CA ILE A 44 -6.93 -4.12 5.22
C ILE A 44 -7.41 -2.90 4.43
N ALA A 45 -6.95 -2.73 3.20
CA ALA A 45 -7.37 -1.63 2.33
C ALA A 45 -8.87 -1.65 2.07
N ASP A 46 -9.42 -2.82 1.75
CA ASP A 46 -10.87 -3.02 1.56
C ASP A 46 -11.66 -2.73 2.84
N GLU A 47 -11.22 -3.25 3.99
CA GLU A 47 -11.87 -3.04 5.29
C GLU A 47 -11.88 -1.56 5.73
N ASN A 48 -10.89 -0.77 5.32
CA ASN A 48 -10.73 0.64 5.69
C ASN A 48 -11.17 1.62 4.59
N GLY A 49 -11.57 1.13 3.42
CA GLY A 49 -12.08 1.95 2.33
C GLY A 49 -11.04 2.84 1.63
N PHE A 50 -9.77 2.42 1.60
CA PHE A 50 -8.73 3.09 0.80
C PHE A 50 -8.24 2.18 -0.33
N THR A 51 -7.69 2.77 -1.39
CA THR A 51 -7.22 2.02 -2.55
C THR A 51 -5.71 1.92 -2.54
N ILE A 52 -5.17 0.70 -2.68
CA ILE A 52 -3.76 0.49 -3.01
C ILE A 52 -3.64 0.51 -4.52
N GLU A 53 -3.03 1.57 -5.06
CA GLU A 53 -2.78 1.73 -6.50
C GLU A 53 -1.57 0.90 -6.93
N GLU A 54 -0.51 0.89 -6.11
CA GLU A 54 0.70 0.11 -6.35
C GLU A 54 1.21 -0.55 -5.07
N PHE A 55 1.61 -1.81 -5.17
CA PHE A 55 2.32 -2.55 -4.13
C PHE A 55 3.60 -3.11 -4.73
N ASN A 56 4.74 -2.69 -4.21
CA ASN A 56 6.05 -3.25 -4.55
C ASN A 56 6.74 -3.70 -3.26
N CYS A 57 7.39 -4.85 -3.31
CA CYS A 57 8.12 -5.41 -2.21
C CYS A 57 9.55 -5.71 -2.64
N ASP A 58 10.50 -5.41 -1.77
CA ASP A 58 11.87 -5.94 -1.84
C ASP A 58 12.09 -6.83 -0.60
N GLN A 59 13.25 -7.45 -0.48
CA GLN A 59 13.51 -8.48 0.52
C GLN A 59 13.30 -8.03 1.97
N ASP A 60 13.50 -6.75 2.28
CA ASP A 60 13.48 -6.18 3.63
C ASP A 60 12.59 -4.95 3.82
N HIS A 61 11.91 -4.48 2.77
CA HIS A 61 11.03 -3.31 2.82
C HIS A 61 9.89 -3.36 1.80
N VAL A 62 8.85 -2.58 2.07
CA VAL A 62 7.63 -2.51 1.26
C VAL A 62 7.41 -1.07 0.82
N HIS A 63 6.98 -0.89 -0.42
CA HIS A 63 6.48 0.35 -0.98
C HIS A 63 4.99 0.21 -1.31
N LEU A 64 4.18 1.12 -0.79
CA LEU A 64 2.77 1.27 -1.10
C LEU A 64 2.49 2.64 -1.71
N LEU A 65 1.73 2.67 -2.80
CA LEU A 65 1.05 3.87 -3.27
C LEU A 65 -0.43 3.75 -2.96
N ILE A 66 -0.96 4.69 -2.16
CA ILE A 66 -2.36 4.72 -1.73
C ILE A 66 -3.05 5.97 -2.29
N ASP A 67 -4.34 5.86 -2.63
CA ASP A 67 -5.23 6.94 -3.07
C ASP A 67 -6.50 7.08 -2.21
#